data_AF-A0A645IEE9-F1
#
_entry.id   AF-A0A645IEE9-F1
#
_cell.length_a   1.000
_cell.length_b   1.000
_cell.length_c   1.000
_cell.angle_alpha   90.00
_cell.angle_beta   90.00
_cell.angle_gamma   90.00
#
_symmetry.space_group_name_H-M   'P 1'
#
loop_
_entity.id
_entity.type
_entity.pdbx_description
1 polymer ?
#
loop_
_entity_poly.entity_id
_entity_poly.type
_entity_poly.pdbx_seq_one_letter_code
_entity_poly.pdbx_strand_id
1 'polypeptide(L)'
;MHLKNFSLYKKVGECVLAPAYDLLSTKLVIPQDNEELALTLNGKKSKLKKVDFDSLLKTMKVDDKAIENVYDKFRKVIPEWLLFIDSSFLPDEMKEQYKTLIQEKCKNIIL
;
A
#
# COMPACT_ATOMS: atom_id res chain seq x y z
N MET A 1 -2.42 8.56 -3.91
CA MET A 1 -1.34 9.33 -3.22
C MET A 1 -0.47 10.03 -4.26
N HIS A 2 -0.55 11.36 -4.37
CA HIS A 2 0.34 12.16 -5.24
C HIS A 2 1.47 12.83 -4.43
N LEU A 3 2.37 13.57 -5.07
CA LEU A 3 3.56 14.14 -4.41
C LEU A 3 3.24 15.04 -3.21
N LYS A 4 2.11 15.76 -3.20
CA LYS A 4 1.71 16.58 -2.03
C LYS A 4 1.28 15.76 -0.80
N ASN A 5 1.11 14.45 -0.91
CA ASN A 5 0.84 13.54 0.21
C ASN A 5 2.12 13.06 0.92
N PHE A 6 3.29 13.50 0.45
CA PHE A 6 4.57 13.22 1.08
C PHE A 6 5.14 14.54 1.58
N SER A 7 5.48 14.57 2.87
CA SER A 7 6.09 15.72 3.52
C SER A 7 7.39 15.35 4.20
N LEU A 8 8.31 16.30 4.23
CA LEU A 8 9.56 16.21 4.98
C LEU A 8 9.48 17.16 6.17
N TYR A 9 9.87 16.66 7.33
CA TYR A 9 10.05 17.43 8.54
C TYR A 9 11.53 17.72 8.75
N LYS A 10 11.88 19.00 8.90
CA LYS A 10 13.25 19.44 9.15
C LYS A 10 13.47 19.64 10.64
N LYS A 11 14.24 18.75 11.25
CA LYS A 11 14.78 18.93 12.60
C LYS A 11 16.15 19.62 12.50
N VAL A 12 16.68 20.15 13.59
CA VAL A 12 18.04 20.74 13.60
C VAL A 12 19.04 19.68 13.11
N GLY A 13 19.66 19.93 11.96
CA GLY A 13 20.65 19.04 11.34
C GLY A 13 20.10 17.85 10.55
N GLU A 14 18.78 17.62 10.54
CA GLU A 14 18.19 16.41 9.93
C GLU A 14 16.93 16.72 9.11
N CYS A 15 16.75 15.97 8.04
CA CYS A 15 15.52 15.97 7.24
C CYS A 15 14.94 14.57 7.29
N VAL A 16 13.72 14.42 7.83
CA VAL A 16 13.05 13.12 8.00
C VAL A 16 11.69 13.12 7.31
N LEU A 17 11.20 11.96 6.92
CA LEU A 17 9.82 11.83 6.44
C LEU A 17 8.85 12.10 7.57
N ALA A 18 7.81 12.88 7.29
CA ALA A 18 6.67 12.99 8.19
C ALA A 18 5.89 11.65 8.24
N PRO A 19 5.12 11.39 9.31
CA PRO A 19 4.16 10.29 9.32
C PRO A 19 3.24 10.33 8.10
N ALA A 20 2.81 9.16 7.61
CA ALA A 20 1.87 9.09 6.50
C ALA A 20 0.51 9.70 6.89
N TYR A 21 -0.10 10.43 5.96
CA TYR A 21 -1.40 11.07 6.12
C TYR A 21 -2.22 10.96 4.83
N ASP A 22 -3.50 11.30 4.90
CA ASP A 22 -4.43 11.25 3.77
C ASP A 22 -4.47 9.84 3.11
N LEU A 23 -4.55 8.82 3.96
CA LEU A 23 -4.65 7.42 3.58
C LEU A 23 -6.14 7.05 3.43
N LEU A 24 -6.60 7.01 2.19
CA LEU A 24 -8.00 6.68 1.86
C LEU A 24 -8.04 5.51 0.88
N SER A 25 -8.90 4.53 1.15
CA SER A 25 -9.21 3.43 0.21
C SER A 25 -10.23 3.91 -0.83
N THR A 26 -9.81 4.81 -1.72
CA THR A 26 -10.71 5.44 -2.72
C THR A 26 -11.37 4.42 -3.64
N LYS A 27 -10.73 3.28 -3.89
CA LYS A 27 -11.25 2.22 -4.77
C LYS A 27 -12.61 1.65 -4.31
N LEU A 28 -12.88 1.64 -3.01
CA LEU A 28 -14.16 1.14 -2.48
C LEU A 28 -15.32 2.10 -2.74
N VAL A 29 -15.04 3.40 -2.81
CA VAL A 29 -16.04 4.47 -2.95
C VAL A 29 -16.11 5.07 -4.34
N ILE A 30 -15.08 4.88 -5.17
CA ILE A 30 -14.98 5.40 -6.55
C ILE A 30 -14.63 4.22 -7.49
N PRO A 31 -15.57 3.29 -7.73
CA PRO A 31 -15.31 2.06 -8.48
C PRO A 31 -14.93 2.30 -9.96
N GLN A 32 -15.30 3.45 -10.53
CA GLN A 32 -14.91 3.86 -11.87
C GLN A 32 -13.43 4.25 -11.99
N ASP A 33 -12.76 4.54 -10.87
CA ASP A 33 -11.33 4.82 -10.87
C ASP A 33 -10.54 3.51 -10.98
N ASN A 34 -9.99 3.29 -12.18
CA ASN A 34 -9.19 2.12 -12.49
C ASN A 34 -7.69 2.33 -12.22
N GLU A 35 -7.26 3.54 -11.83
CA GLU A 35 -5.87 3.77 -11.41
C GLU A 35 -5.66 3.27 -9.97
N GLU A 36 -4.65 2.41 -9.78
CA GLU A 36 -4.27 1.91 -8.46
C GLU A 36 -3.25 2.83 -7.77
N LEU A 37 -2.46 3.57 -8.54
CA LEU A 37 -1.48 4.54 -8.07
C LEU A 37 -1.56 5.84 -8.87
N ALA A 38 -1.39 6.98 -8.19
CA ALA A 38 -1.29 8.28 -8.86
C ALA A 38 0.10 8.51 -9.47
N LEU A 39 1.14 7.93 -8.88
CA LEU A 39 2.50 7.93 -9.42
C LEU A 39 2.78 6.59 -10.10
N THR A 40 3.54 6.61 -11.19
CA THR A 40 3.88 5.39 -11.91
C THR A 40 4.87 4.55 -11.13
N LEU A 41 4.65 3.25 -11.14
CA LEU A 41 5.57 2.23 -10.64
C LEU A 41 5.95 1.36 -11.83
N ASN A 42 7.23 1.38 -12.20
CA ASN A 42 7.72 0.70 -13.40
C ASN A 42 6.92 1.07 -14.67
N GLY A 43 6.58 2.37 -14.82
CA GLY A 43 5.77 2.88 -15.94
C GLY A 43 4.28 2.53 -15.89
N LYS A 44 3.80 1.84 -14.86
CA LYS A 44 2.40 1.42 -14.71
C LYS A 44 1.70 2.15 -13.56
N LYS A 45 0.39 2.30 -13.67
CA LYS A 45 -0.49 2.82 -12.61
C LYS A 45 -1.57 1.84 -12.18
N SER A 46 -1.74 0.72 -12.89
CA SER A 46 -2.78 -0.28 -12.64
C SER A 46 -2.28 -1.67 -13.00
N LYS A 47 -3.00 -2.71 -12.57
CA LYS A 47 -2.65 -4.12 -12.76
C LYS A 47 -1.24 -4.45 -12.23
N LEU A 48 -0.92 -3.87 -11.08
CA LEU A 48 0.39 -4.00 -10.46
C LEU A 48 0.56 -5.40 -9.89
N LYS A 49 1.73 -5.98 -10.10
CA LYS A 49 2.10 -7.30 -9.60
C LYS A 49 3.39 -7.21 -8.79
N LYS A 50 3.68 -8.24 -8.00
CA LYS A 50 4.93 -8.36 -7.23
C LYS A 50 6.18 -8.01 -8.04
N VAL A 51 6.27 -8.47 -9.29
CA VAL A 51 7.42 -8.19 -10.18
C VAL A 51 7.65 -6.70 -10.44
N ASP A 52 6.59 -5.88 -10.46
CA ASP A 52 6.73 -4.44 -10.66
C ASP A 52 7.40 -3.79 -9.43
N PHE A 53 7.02 -4.22 -8.22
CA PHE A 53 7.63 -3.78 -6.96
C PHE A 53 9.07 -4.29 -6.81
N ASP A 54 9.31 -5.56 -7.11
CA ASP A 54 10.66 -6.15 -7.08
C ASP A 54 11.60 -5.39 -8.02
N SER A 55 11.12 -5.03 -9.22
CA SER A 55 11.89 -4.24 -10.18
C SER A 55 12.23 -2.86 -9.64
N LEU A 56 11.26 -2.14 -9.07
CA LEU A 56 11.49 -0.83 -8.45
C LEU A 56 12.53 -0.92 -7.32
N LEU A 57 12.36 -1.86 -6.38
CA LEU A 57 13.22 -1.98 -5.20
C LEU A 57 14.65 -2.36 -5.60
N LYS A 58 14.83 -3.23 -6.59
CA LYS A 58 16.13 -3.57 -7.15
C LYS A 58 16.79 -2.37 -7.85
N THR A 59 16.04 -1.59 -8.64
CA THR A 59 16.55 -0.34 -9.23
C THR A 59 16.99 0.65 -8.16
N MET A 60 16.27 0.71 -7.04
CA MET A 60 16.63 1.53 -5.87
C MET A 60 17.76 0.92 -5.02
N LYS A 61 18.34 -0.21 -5.45
CA LYS A 61 19.43 -0.94 -4.78
C LYS A 61 19.11 -1.33 -3.33
N VAL A 62 17.84 -1.65 -3.06
CA VAL A 62 17.44 -2.22 -1.78
C VAL A 62 17.94 -3.67 -1.71
N ASP A 63 18.52 -4.05 -0.59
CA ASP A 63 19.05 -5.40 -0.36
C ASP A 63 17.92 -6.47 -0.38
N ASP A 64 18.20 -7.63 -0.96
CA ASP A 64 17.20 -8.70 -1.13
C ASP A 64 16.61 -9.17 0.21
N LYS A 65 17.40 -9.19 1.29
CA LYS A 65 16.90 -9.53 2.63
C LYS A 65 15.96 -8.46 3.15
N ALA A 66 16.25 -7.18 2.88
CA ALA A 66 15.36 -6.08 3.25
C ALA A 66 14.04 -6.14 2.46
N ILE A 67 14.08 -6.47 1.17
CA ILE A 67 12.89 -6.69 0.34
C ILE A 67 12.02 -7.81 0.92
N GLU A 68 12.60 -8.97 1.20
CA GLU A 68 11.86 -10.11 1.75
C GLU A 68 11.26 -9.80 3.14
N ASN A 69 12.03 -9.11 3.99
CA ASN A 69 11.55 -8.67 5.30
C ASN A 69 10.32 -7.75 5.20
N VAL A 70 10.21 -6.93 4.15
CA VAL A 70 9.03 -6.08 3.93
C VAL A 70 7.83 -6.94 3.56
N TYR A 71 7.98 -7.89 2.64
CA TYR A 71 6.89 -8.81 2.27
C TYR A 71 6.43 -9.66 3.46
N ASP A 72 7.36 -10.18 4.26
CA ASP A 72 7.04 -10.94 5.47
C ASP A 72 6.27 -10.13 6.51
N LYS A 73 6.60 -8.85 6.68
CA LYS A 73 5.82 -7.97 7.57
C LYS A 73 4.37 -7.85 7.09
N PHE A 74 4.16 -7.69 5.78
CA PHE A 74 2.80 -7.64 5.23
C PHE A 74 2.06 -8.98 5.41
N ARG A 75 2.70 -10.12 5.16
CA ARG A 75 2.09 -11.45 5.38
C ARG A 75 1.61 -11.61 6.83
N LYS A 76 2.40 -11.14 7.80
CA LYS A 76 2.10 -11.25 9.23
C LYS A 76 1.01 -10.31 9.70
N VAL A 77 0.89 -9.10 9.12
CA VAL A 77 -0.08 -8.09 9.58
C VAL A 77 -1.47 -8.25 8.94
N ILE A 78 -1.59 -8.95 7.80
CA ILE A 78 -2.88 -9.10 7.11
C ILE A 78 -3.99 -9.67 8.01
N PRO A 79 -3.77 -10.74 8.80
CA PRO A 79 -4.82 -11.24 9.70
C PRO A 79 -5.31 -10.17 10.69
N GLU A 80 -4.40 -9.35 11.23
CA GLU A 80 -4.72 -8.25 12.15
C GLU A 80 -5.53 -7.15 11.44
N TRP A 81 -5.20 -6.83 10.19
CA TRP A 81 -5.99 -5.86 9.40
C TRP A 81 -7.43 -6.33 9.18
N LEU A 82 -7.65 -7.62 8.93
CA LEU A 82 -9.00 -8.16 8.76
C LEU A 82 -9.82 -8.00 10.05
N LEU A 83 -9.22 -8.30 11.20
CA LEU A 83 -9.84 -8.08 12.52
C LEU A 83 -10.11 -6.59 12.80
N PHE A 84 -9.19 -5.71 12.38
CA PHE A 84 -9.38 -4.28 12.55
C PHE A 84 -10.56 -3.76 11.72
N ILE A 85 -10.72 -4.24 10.48
CA ILE A 85 -11.88 -3.93 9.64
C ILE A 85 -13.18 -4.40 10.31
N ASP A 86 -13.19 -5.60 10.90
CA ASP A 86 -14.36 -6.11 11.63
C ASP A 86 -14.77 -5.22 12.79
N SER A 87 -13.78 -4.69 13.53
CA SER A 87 -14.00 -3.77 14.64
C SER A 87 -14.38 -2.34 14.24
N SER A 88 -14.34 -2.02 12.94
CA SER A 88 -14.60 -0.66 12.45
C SER A 88 -16.09 -0.30 12.39
N PHE A 89 -16.36 1.00 12.21
CA PHE A 89 -17.71 1.55 12.06
C PHE A 89 -18.27 1.44 10.63
N LEU A 90 -17.59 0.73 9.73
CA LEU A 90 -18.08 0.53 8.37
C LEU A 90 -19.35 -0.33 8.37
N PRO A 91 -20.29 -0.11 7.44
CA PRO A 91 -21.37 -1.06 7.19
C PRO A 91 -20.83 -2.45 6.84
N ASP A 92 -21.55 -3.51 7.21
CA ASP A 92 -21.08 -4.89 7.04
C ASP A 92 -20.74 -5.21 5.58
N GLU A 93 -21.54 -4.72 4.62
CA GLU A 93 -21.24 -4.87 3.19
C GLU A 93 -19.89 -4.25 2.81
N MET A 94 -19.60 -3.05 3.31
CA MET A 94 -18.33 -2.36 3.05
C MET A 94 -17.14 -3.05 3.74
N LYS A 95 -17.35 -3.65 4.92
CA LYS A 95 -16.32 -4.46 5.59
C LYS A 95 -15.91 -5.64 4.70
N GLU A 96 -16.89 -6.38 4.17
CA GLU A 96 -16.61 -7.51 3.29
C GLU A 96 -15.91 -7.08 2.00
N GLN A 97 -16.39 -6.01 1.35
CA GLN A 97 -15.71 -5.44 0.17
C GLN A 97 -14.26 -5.05 0.46
N TYR A 98 -13.99 -4.45 1.63
CA TYR A 98 -12.63 -4.05 2.01
C TYR A 98 -11.75 -5.28 2.27
N LYS A 99 -12.24 -6.29 2.99
CA LYS A 99 -11.49 -7.54 3.20
C LYS A 99 -11.16 -8.22 1.87
N THR A 100 -12.12 -8.34 0.96
CA THR A 100 -11.90 -8.89 -0.39
C THR A 100 -10.82 -8.10 -1.12
N LEU A 101 -10.89 -6.77 -1.10
CA LEU A 101 -9.87 -5.92 -1.73
C LEU A 101 -8.47 -6.16 -1.18
N ILE A 102 -8.31 -6.27 0.14
CA ILE A 102 -7.01 -6.55 0.77
C ILE A 102 -6.50 -7.94 0.36
N GLN A 103 -7.36 -8.95 0.37
CA GLN A 103 -7.00 -10.32 0.00
C GLN A 103 -6.56 -10.42 -1.47
N GLU A 104 -7.27 -9.77 -2.39
CA GLU A 104 -6.90 -9.70 -3.80
C GLU A 104 -5.54 -9.01 -3.99
N LYS A 105 -5.31 -7.89 -3.28
CA LYS A 105 -4.02 -7.18 -3.34
C LYS A 105 -2.88 -8.01 -2.78
N CYS A 106 -3.10 -8.69 -1.66
CA CYS A 106 -2.13 -9.62 -1.08
C CYS A 106 -1.74 -10.70 -2.10
N LYS A 107 -2.73 -11.34 -2.73
CA LYS A 107 -2.50 -12.39 -3.73
C LYS A 107 -1.70 -11.91 -4.94
N ASN A 108 -1.84 -10.65 -5.34
CA ASN A 108 -1.18 -10.12 -6.53
C ASN A 108 0.23 -9.54 -6.25
N ILE A 109 0.48 -9.08 -5.03
CA ILE A 109 1.67 -8.27 -4.69
C ILE A 109 2.59 -8.99 -3.68
N ILE A 110 2.03 -9.75 -2.74
CA ILE A 110 2.76 -10.30 -1.59
C ILE A 110 3.04 -11.80 -1.72
N LEU A 111 2.05 -12.55 -2.22
CA LEU A 111 2.15 -13.99 -2.50
C LEU A 111 2.66 -14.22 -3.93
#